data_AF-A0A2G9YEM6-F1
#
_entry.id   AF-A0A2G9YEM6-F1
#
_cell.length_a   1.000
_cell.length_b   1.000
_cell.length_c   1.000
_cell.angle_alpha   90.00
_cell.angle_beta   90.00
_cell.angle_gamma   90.00
#
_symmetry.space_group_name_H-M   'P 1'
#
loop_
_entity.id
_entity.type
_entity.pdbx_description
1 polymer ?
#
loop_
_entity_poly.entity_id
_entity_poly.type
_entity_poly.pdbx_seq_one_letter_code
_entity_poly.pdbx_strand_id
1 'polypeptide(L)'
;MGFKTRISRRYFVGTKSRKISTLFILLTALLIGVIVLYILPKIEITLVAQTEPFTASFEIKLDKNVPKVLVNLGILPAQIIGVNREESVIFFTAENEKKNLGSLQEKVKEEINEKVPQGWKLINELISVDIKKIPSQNRFKIKAKALIFKEADLREIITARLKLLLPEDKKIIGTNEKILRYEVKKVDFERFQADLKIHVETFAIRDFPLSEIKKELLKRKENEFLEYLKRIEGVREVKLKFWPKIGHWPIKIARAQRIFINIVPFE
;
A
#
# COMPACT_ATOMS: atom_id res chain seq x y z
N MET A 1 -78.24 45.62 -26.72
CA MET A 1 -77.76 44.51 -27.57
C MET A 1 -76.35 44.14 -27.13
N GLY A 2 -76.10 42.90 -26.71
CA GLY A 2 -74.78 42.44 -26.26
C GLY A 2 -74.85 41.05 -25.64
N PHE A 3 -74.97 40.00 -26.48
CA PHE A 3 -75.08 38.62 -26.03
C PHE A 3 -73.72 38.04 -25.66
N LYS A 4 -73.64 37.49 -24.45
CA LYS A 4 -72.45 36.90 -23.81
C LYS A 4 -72.49 35.38 -24.02
N THR A 5 -71.74 34.84 -24.97
CA THR A 5 -71.67 33.40 -25.22
C THR A 5 -70.60 32.74 -24.34
N ARG A 6 -71.04 31.97 -23.33
CA ARG A 6 -70.19 31.07 -22.52
C ARG A 6 -70.02 29.74 -23.24
N ILE A 7 -68.84 29.47 -23.79
CA ILE A 7 -68.47 28.14 -24.32
C ILE A 7 -67.88 27.32 -23.16
N SER A 8 -68.65 26.41 -22.59
CA SER A 8 -68.16 25.45 -21.60
C SER A 8 -67.53 24.24 -22.32
N ARG A 9 -66.20 24.21 -22.44
CA ARG A 9 -65.48 22.98 -22.84
C ARG A 9 -65.49 22.00 -21.67
N ARG A 10 -66.38 21.00 -21.71
CA ARG A 10 -66.31 19.85 -20.80
C ARG A 10 -65.24 18.89 -21.33
N TYR A 11 -64.08 18.87 -20.69
CA TYR A 11 -63.05 17.87 -20.98
C TYR A 11 -63.53 16.51 -20.45
N PHE A 12 -63.84 15.58 -21.35
CA PHE A 12 -64.19 14.19 -21.03
C PHE A 12 -62.93 13.47 -20.52
N VAL A 13 -62.77 13.41 -19.20
CA VAL A 13 -61.66 12.66 -18.58
C VAL A 13 -62.00 11.18 -18.62
N GLY A 14 -61.54 10.48 -19.66
CA GLY A 14 -61.67 9.02 -19.76
C GLY A 14 -61.00 8.33 -18.57
N THR A 15 -61.72 7.43 -17.90
CA THR A 15 -61.30 6.73 -16.66
C THR A 15 -59.99 5.93 -16.80
N LYS A 16 -59.57 5.61 -18.04
CA LYS A 16 -58.30 4.95 -18.36
C LYS A 16 -57.06 5.81 -18.07
N SER A 17 -57.17 7.14 -18.01
CA SER A 17 -56.04 8.04 -17.74
C SER A 17 -55.58 8.07 -16.28
N ARG A 18 -56.46 7.70 -15.33
CA ARG A 18 -56.16 7.76 -13.89
C ARG A 18 -55.03 6.82 -13.47
N LYS A 19 -54.94 5.62 -14.09
CA LYS A 19 -53.90 4.62 -13.79
C LYS A 19 -52.49 5.05 -14.26
N ILE A 20 -52.41 5.79 -15.37
CA ILE A 20 -51.14 6.28 -15.92
C ILE A 20 -50.61 7.42 -15.05
N SER A 21 -51.49 8.31 -14.58
CA SER A 21 -51.12 9.41 -13.68
C SER A 21 -50.54 8.91 -12.35
N THR A 22 -51.15 7.89 -11.73
CA THR A 22 -50.63 7.33 -10.46
C THR A 22 -49.25 6.68 -10.62
N LEU A 23 -49.00 5.99 -11.73
CA LEU A 23 -47.71 5.37 -12.01
C LEU A 23 -46.61 6.43 -12.17
N PHE A 24 -46.91 7.52 -12.89
CA PHE A 24 -45.97 8.61 -13.08
C PHE A 24 -45.59 9.28 -11.76
N ILE A 25 -46.58 9.54 -10.89
CA ILE A 25 -46.34 10.11 -9.55
C ILE A 25 -45.43 9.21 -8.71
N LEU A 26 -45.67 7.89 -8.70
CA LEU A 26 -44.82 6.92 -7.99
C LEU A 26 -43.38 6.92 -8.53
N LEU A 27 -43.21 6.95 -9.85
CA LEU A 27 -41.88 6.99 -10.48
C LEU A 27 -41.13 8.29 -10.14
N THR A 28 -41.83 9.43 -10.18
CA THR A 28 -41.25 10.73 -9.80
C THR A 28 -40.88 10.75 -8.32
N ALA A 29 -41.74 10.24 -7.43
CA ALA A 29 -41.45 10.16 -6.00
C ALA A 29 -40.25 9.25 -5.71
N LEU A 30 -40.15 8.10 -6.39
CA LEU A 30 -39.01 7.21 -6.31
C LEU A 30 -37.72 7.93 -6.75
N LEU A 31 -37.76 8.63 -7.88
CA LEU A 31 -36.61 9.36 -8.41
C LEU A 31 -36.16 10.50 -7.48
N ILE A 32 -37.11 11.26 -6.91
CA ILE A 32 -36.83 12.26 -5.88
C ILE A 32 -36.21 11.59 -4.65
N GLY A 33 -36.73 10.45 -4.21
CA GLY A 33 -36.17 9.68 -3.11
C GLY A 33 -34.70 9.31 -3.34
N VAL A 34 -34.37 8.81 -4.55
CA VAL A 34 -32.97 8.49 -4.93
C VAL A 34 -32.10 9.76 -4.94
N ILE A 35 -32.58 10.87 -5.50
CA ILE A 35 -31.85 12.13 -5.52
C ILE A 35 -31.59 12.64 -4.10
N VAL A 36 -32.60 12.61 -3.23
CA VAL A 36 -32.46 13.00 -1.81
C VAL A 36 -31.44 12.12 -1.10
N LEU A 37 -31.44 10.80 -1.37
CA LEU A 37 -30.42 9.89 -0.83
C LEU A 37 -29.01 10.22 -1.34
N TYR A 38 -28.87 10.69 -2.59
CA TYR A 38 -27.59 11.16 -3.12
C TYR A 38 -27.17 12.53 -2.58
N ILE A 39 -28.11 13.37 -2.14
CA ILE A 39 -27.83 14.71 -1.58
C ILE A 39 -27.54 14.66 -0.07
N LEU A 40 -27.57 13.47 0.54
CA LEU A 40 -27.37 13.33 1.98
C LEU A 40 -26.03 13.94 2.41
N PRO A 41 -26.04 14.77 3.47
CA PRO A 41 -24.86 15.47 3.94
C PRO A 41 -23.81 14.47 4.45
N LYS A 42 -22.60 14.60 3.90
CA LYS A 42 -21.39 13.87 4.24
C LYS A 42 -20.33 14.87 4.72
N ILE A 43 -19.60 14.46 5.76
CA ILE A 43 -18.44 15.20 6.27
C ILE A 43 -17.21 14.33 6.09
N GLU A 44 -16.19 14.88 5.44
CA GLU A 44 -14.84 14.31 5.39
C GLU A 44 -13.95 15.15 6.31
N ILE A 45 -13.38 14.49 7.32
CA ILE A 45 -12.44 15.04 8.27
C ILE A 45 -11.08 14.45 7.92
N THR A 46 -10.14 15.28 7.52
CA THR A 46 -8.76 14.85 7.31
C THR A 46 -7.91 15.39 8.45
N LEU A 47 -7.42 14.48 9.30
CA LEU A 47 -6.47 14.77 10.36
C LEU A 47 -5.06 14.62 9.78
N VAL A 48 -4.32 15.72 9.72
CA VAL A 48 -2.91 15.70 9.37
C VAL A 48 -2.14 15.43 10.66
N ALA A 49 -1.65 14.21 10.80
CA ALA A 49 -0.99 13.73 12.01
C ALA A 49 0.49 14.12 12.00
N GLN A 50 0.99 14.55 13.15
CA GLN A 50 2.41 14.70 13.38
C GLN A 50 3.08 13.33 13.27
N THR A 51 4.10 13.25 12.43
CA THR A 51 4.90 12.05 12.19
C THR A 51 6.15 12.07 13.06
N GLU A 52 6.53 10.90 13.55
CA GLU A 52 7.77 10.70 14.29
C GLU A 52 8.61 9.66 13.57
N PRO A 53 9.91 9.92 13.31
CA PRO A 53 10.78 8.93 12.71
C PRO A 53 10.94 7.73 13.66
N PHE A 54 10.83 6.53 13.11
CA PHE A 54 11.01 5.28 13.82
C PHE A 54 11.99 4.40 13.05
N THR A 55 13.09 4.03 13.72
CA THR A 55 14.12 3.18 13.14
C THR A 55 14.21 1.89 13.92
N ALA A 56 14.18 0.77 13.21
CA ALA A 56 14.37 -0.55 13.79
C ALA A 56 15.34 -1.37 12.96
N SER A 57 16.02 -2.31 13.61
CA SER A 57 16.91 -3.26 12.96
C SER A 57 16.58 -4.66 13.44
N PHE A 58 16.47 -5.62 12.54
CA PHE A 58 16.17 -7.01 12.89
C PHE A 58 16.95 -7.97 11.99
N GLU A 59 17.17 -9.16 12.51
CA GLU A 59 17.80 -10.25 11.78
C GLU A 59 16.72 -11.16 11.21
N ILE A 60 16.85 -11.50 9.93
CA ILE A 60 15.99 -12.41 9.20
C ILE A 60 16.85 -13.50 8.59
N LYS A 61 16.41 -14.74 8.73
CA LYS A 61 17.04 -15.88 8.09
C LYS A 61 16.31 -16.23 6.80
N LEU A 62 17.02 -16.33 5.69
CA LEU A 62 16.56 -16.96 4.47
C LEU A 62 16.83 -18.46 4.54
N ASP A 63 15.84 -19.28 4.20
CA ASP A 63 16.01 -20.73 4.17
C ASP A 63 15.17 -21.36 3.04
N LYS A 64 15.83 -22.11 2.14
CA LYS A 64 15.14 -22.85 1.07
C LYS A 64 14.23 -23.97 1.60
N ASN A 65 14.58 -24.55 2.73
CA ASN A 65 13.89 -25.75 3.25
C ASN A 65 12.58 -25.41 3.97
N VAL A 66 12.30 -24.12 4.16
CA VAL A 66 11.10 -23.65 4.81
C VAL A 66 10.08 -23.27 3.73
N PRO A 67 8.89 -23.92 3.69
CA PRO A 67 7.93 -23.72 2.60
C PRO A 67 7.06 -22.46 2.77
N LYS A 68 7.01 -21.88 3.99
CA LYS A 68 6.13 -20.76 4.34
C LYS A 68 6.82 -19.82 5.32
N VAL A 69 6.41 -18.56 5.31
CA VAL A 69 6.91 -17.53 6.22
C VAL A 69 6.68 -17.93 7.68
N LEU A 70 7.72 -17.87 8.51
CA LEU A 70 7.64 -18.08 9.95
C LEU A 70 7.95 -16.76 10.66
N VAL A 71 6.92 -15.91 10.77
CA VAL A 71 7.01 -14.52 11.28
C VAL A 71 7.66 -14.45 12.67
N ASN A 72 7.23 -15.32 13.60
CA ASN A 72 7.73 -15.35 14.98
C ASN A 72 9.22 -15.69 15.07
N LEU A 73 9.74 -16.46 14.10
CA LEU A 73 11.14 -16.86 14.04
C LEU A 73 11.98 -15.95 13.14
N GLY A 74 11.34 -15.04 12.39
CA GLY A 74 12.04 -14.23 11.40
C GLY A 74 12.65 -15.07 10.27
N ILE A 75 12.00 -16.17 9.87
CA ILE A 75 12.50 -17.03 8.78
C ILE A 75 11.66 -16.81 7.53
N LEU A 76 12.33 -16.49 6.42
CA LEU A 76 11.75 -16.31 5.09
C LEU A 76 12.05 -17.51 4.18
N PRO A 77 11.04 -17.98 3.42
CA PRO A 77 11.27 -18.99 2.39
C PRO A 77 12.15 -18.40 1.28
N ALA A 78 13.23 -19.11 0.96
CA ALA A 78 14.10 -18.77 -0.16
C ALA A 78 13.90 -19.71 -1.35
N GLN A 79 14.16 -19.22 -2.55
CA GLN A 79 14.29 -20.05 -3.75
C GLN A 79 15.68 -19.89 -4.34
N ILE A 80 16.14 -20.93 -5.02
CA ILE A 80 17.39 -20.88 -5.77
C ILE A 80 17.06 -20.67 -7.22
N ILE A 81 17.72 -19.71 -7.83
CA ILE A 81 17.87 -19.62 -9.28
C ILE A 81 19.33 -19.87 -9.64
N GLY A 82 19.57 -20.39 -10.83
CA GLY A 82 20.92 -20.73 -11.25
C GLY A 82 21.12 -20.68 -12.75
N VAL A 83 22.37 -20.46 -13.11
CA VAL A 83 22.86 -20.43 -14.48
C VAL A 83 24.04 -21.40 -14.55
N ASN A 84 24.06 -22.25 -15.56
CA ASN A 84 25.18 -23.14 -15.84
C ASN A 84 25.54 -22.97 -17.31
N ARG A 85 26.74 -22.44 -17.57
CA ARG A 85 27.24 -22.16 -18.91
C ARG A 85 28.67 -22.64 -19.07
N GLU A 86 29.04 -22.95 -20.30
CA GLU A 86 30.41 -23.20 -20.69
C GLU A 86 30.78 -22.16 -21.74
N GLU A 87 31.80 -21.34 -21.45
CA GLU A 87 32.27 -20.31 -22.37
C GLU A 87 33.73 -20.56 -22.75
N SER A 88 34.01 -20.47 -24.05
CA SER A 88 35.35 -20.48 -24.60
C SER A 88 35.88 -19.06 -24.65
N VAL A 89 36.95 -18.79 -23.90
CA VAL A 89 37.63 -17.49 -23.93
C VAL A 89 39.07 -17.73 -24.35
N ILE A 90 39.49 -17.08 -25.43
CA ILE A 90 40.87 -17.12 -25.89
C ILE A 90 41.64 -16.08 -25.08
N PHE A 91 42.61 -16.51 -24.28
CA PHE A 91 43.54 -15.60 -23.61
C PHE A 91 44.85 -15.54 -24.37
N PHE A 92 45.32 -14.32 -24.59
CA PHE A 92 46.64 -14.06 -25.15
C PHE A 92 47.67 -13.74 -24.06
N THR A 93 47.24 -13.32 -22.86
CA THR A 93 48.11 -12.97 -21.71
C THR A 93 47.39 -13.17 -20.36
N ALA A 94 48.15 -13.32 -19.26
CA ALA A 94 47.60 -13.49 -17.89
C ALA A 94 46.82 -12.27 -17.37
N GLU A 95 47.20 -11.06 -17.80
CA GLU A 95 46.49 -9.83 -17.43
C GLU A 95 45.10 -9.76 -18.08
N ASN A 96 45.00 -10.22 -19.33
CA ASN A 96 43.72 -10.36 -20.04
C ASN A 96 42.81 -11.41 -19.38
N GLU A 97 43.37 -12.44 -18.73
CA GLU A 97 42.58 -13.47 -18.03
C GLU A 97 41.78 -12.88 -16.87
N LYS A 98 42.40 -12.07 -15.99
CA LYS A 98 41.68 -11.45 -14.86
C LYS A 98 40.57 -10.50 -15.31
N LYS A 99 40.85 -9.65 -16.30
CA LYS A 99 39.88 -8.70 -16.84
C LYS A 99 38.68 -9.41 -17.47
N ASN A 100 38.94 -10.49 -18.21
CA ASN A 100 37.89 -11.29 -18.84
C ASN A 100 37.08 -12.08 -17.81
N LEU A 101 37.69 -12.60 -16.75
CA LEU A 101 36.94 -13.27 -15.66
C LEU A 101 35.97 -12.31 -14.95
N GLY A 102 36.40 -11.06 -14.72
CA GLY A 102 35.52 -10.03 -14.16
C GLY A 102 34.31 -9.74 -15.06
N SER A 103 34.52 -9.61 -16.38
CA SER A 103 33.40 -9.37 -17.30
C SER A 103 32.45 -10.56 -17.43
N LEU A 104 32.95 -11.79 -17.34
CA LEU A 104 32.12 -12.99 -17.28
C LEU A 104 31.28 -13.06 -16.00
N GLN A 105 31.86 -12.70 -14.85
CA GLN A 105 31.13 -12.65 -13.59
C GLN A 105 29.97 -11.64 -13.66
N GLU A 106 30.21 -10.45 -14.19
CA GLU A 106 29.16 -9.42 -14.33
C GLU A 106 28.06 -9.87 -15.30
N LYS A 107 28.40 -10.41 -16.47
CA LYS A 107 27.41 -10.96 -17.42
C LYS A 107 26.52 -12.03 -16.81
N VAL A 108 27.09 -12.90 -15.98
CA VAL A 108 26.33 -13.97 -15.32
C VAL A 108 25.46 -13.42 -14.20
N LYS A 109 25.89 -12.37 -13.48
CA LYS A 109 25.03 -11.66 -12.52
C LYS A 109 23.86 -10.97 -13.20
N GLU A 110 24.10 -10.32 -14.34
CA GLU A 110 23.05 -9.71 -15.18
C GLU A 110 22.04 -10.77 -15.64
N GLU A 111 22.49 -11.91 -16.15
CA GLU A 111 21.59 -13.01 -16.55
C GLU A 111 20.78 -13.55 -15.36
N ILE A 112 21.39 -13.68 -14.19
CA ILE A 112 20.65 -14.10 -12.98
C ILE A 112 19.58 -13.07 -12.64
N ASN A 113 19.90 -11.76 -12.71
CA ASN A 113 18.96 -10.67 -12.48
C ASN A 113 17.77 -10.72 -13.45
N GLU A 114 18.01 -11.00 -14.73
CA GLU A 114 16.96 -11.15 -15.74
C GLU A 114 16.04 -12.35 -15.48
N LYS A 115 16.53 -13.39 -14.79
CA LYS A 115 15.75 -14.58 -14.42
C LYS A 115 14.97 -14.43 -13.13
N VAL A 116 15.09 -13.30 -12.41
CA VAL A 116 14.33 -13.07 -11.17
C VAL A 116 12.85 -12.88 -11.52
N PRO A 117 11.93 -13.72 -11.00
CA PRO A 117 10.51 -13.55 -11.28
C PRO A 117 9.96 -12.26 -10.66
N GLN A 118 8.87 -11.73 -11.22
CA GLN A 118 8.22 -10.53 -10.70
C GLN A 118 7.79 -10.72 -9.23
N GLY A 119 8.07 -9.71 -8.38
CA GLY A 119 7.77 -9.73 -6.94
C GLY A 119 8.79 -10.49 -6.08
N TRP A 120 9.81 -11.07 -6.70
CA TRP A 120 10.98 -11.61 -6.01
C TRP A 120 12.11 -10.58 -5.99
N LYS A 121 12.94 -10.69 -4.96
CA LYS A 121 14.08 -9.82 -4.74
C LYS A 121 15.36 -10.63 -4.73
N LEU A 122 16.37 -10.12 -5.42
CA LEU A 122 17.75 -10.60 -5.36
C LEU A 122 18.63 -9.52 -4.72
N ILE A 123 19.55 -9.96 -3.87
CA ILE A 123 20.62 -9.14 -3.29
C ILE A 123 21.93 -9.65 -3.90
N ASN A 124 22.79 -8.76 -4.39
CA ASN A 124 23.99 -9.14 -5.15
C ASN A 124 24.94 -10.05 -4.36
N GLU A 125 25.02 -9.84 -3.05
CA GLU A 125 25.80 -10.62 -2.09
C GLU A 125 25.24 -12.03 -1.86
N LEU A 126 24.02 -12.30 -2.32
CA LEU A 126 23.39 -13.63 -2.31
C LEU A 126 23.65 -14.41 -3.60
N ILE A 127 24.61 -13.98 -4.42
CA ILE A 127 25.04 -14.68 -5.64
C ILE A 127 26.40 -15.36 -5.41
N SER A 128 26.47 -16.67 -5.68
CA SER A 128 27.71 -17.44 -5.74
C SER A 128 28.03 -17.76 -7.19
N VAL A 129 29.24 -17.43 -7.64
CA VAL A 129 29.75 -17.75 -8.98
C VAL A 129 30.97 -18.66 -8.83
N ASP A 130 30.84 -19.92 -9.24
CA ASP A 130 31.89 -20.93 -9.28
C ASP A 130 32.40 -21.05 -10.73
N ILE A 131 33.66 -20.67 -10.95
CA ILE A 131 34.33 -20.71 -12.26
C ILE A 131 35.40 -21.79 -12.22
N LYS A 132 35.23 -22.85 -13.02
CA LYS A 132 36.20 -23.94 -13.14
C LYS A 132 36.83 -23.94 -14.52
N LYS A 133 38.15 -23.80 -14.57
CA LYS A 133 38.94 -23.93 -15.81
C LYS A 133 38.97 -25.39 -16.25
N ILE A 134 38.73 -25.64 -17.53
CA ILE A 134 38.84 -26.96 -18.16
C ILE A 134 40.19 -27.00 -18.88
N PRO A 135 41.23 -27.68 -18.33
CA PRO A 135 42.61 -27.56 -18.80
C PRO A 135 42.78 -27.94 -20.27
N SER A 136 42.06 -28.98 -20.72
CA SER A 136 42.22 -29.57 -22.04
C SER A 136 41.64 -28.73 -23.18
N GLN A 137 40.82 -27.72 -22.90
CA GLN A 137 40.03 -27.01 -23.93
C GLN A 137 40.15 -25.49 -23.91
N ASN A 138 40.92 -24.91 -22.97
CA ASN A 138 40.95 -23.48 -22.72
C ASN A 138 39.53 -22.87 -22.58
N ARG A 139 38.64 -23.60 -21.89
CA ARG A 139 37.24 -23.22 -21.62
C ARG A 139 37.02 -23.08 -20.12
N PHE A 140 36.01 -22.32 -19.74
CA PHE A 140 35.54 -22.27 -18.36
C PHE A 140 34.13 -22.81 -18.27
N LYS A 141 33.92 -23.60 -17.23
CA LYS A 141 32.59 -23.97 -16.75
C LYS A 141 32.22 -22.98 -15.66
N ILE A 142 31.18 -22.19 -15.92
CA ILE A 142 30.67 -21.21 -14.98
C ILE A 142 29.35 -21.72 -14.43
N LYS A 143 29.30 -21.89 -13.12
CA LYS A 143 28.09 -22.23 -12.38
C LYS A 143 27.79 -21.10 -11.43
N ALA A 144 26.68 -20.43 -11.64
CA ALA A 144 26.21 -19.42 -10.71
C ALA A 144 24.89 -19.84 -10.08
N LYS A 145 24.76 -19.56 -8.78
CA LYS A 145 23.57 -19.80 -7.98
C LYS A 145 23.25 -18.54 -7.20
N ALA A 146 21.97 -18.24 -7.05
CA ALA A 146 21.55 -17.12 -6.24
C ALA A 146 20.36 -17.49 -5.36
N LEU A 147 20.31 -16.91 -4.16
CA LEU A 147 19.15 -16.98 -3.28
C LEU A 147 18.25 -15.77 -3.54
N ILE A 148 16.99 -16.06 -3.88
CA ILE A 148 15.94 -15.06 -4.03
C ILE A 148 14.84 -15.29 -3.00
N PHE A 149 14.12 -14.24 -2.64
CA PHE A 149 12.99 -14.31 -1.72
C PHE A 149 11.85 -13.38 -2.19
N LYS A 150 10.63 -13.63 -1.72
CA LYS A 150 9.48 -12.77 -2.04
C LYS A 150 9.50 -11.50 -1.20
N GLU A 151 9.28 -10.37 -1.87
CA GLU A 151 9.27 -9.09 -1.16
C GLU A 151 8.03 -8.92 -0.26
N ALA A 152 6.89 -9.46 -0.68
CA ALA A 152 5.66 -9.44 0.12
C ALA A 152 5.83 -10.17 1.47
N ASP A 153 6.43 -11.36 1.43
CA ASP A 153 6.73 -12.19 2.61
C ASP A 153 7.65 -11.45 3.58
N LEU A 154 8.67 -10.78 3.04
CA LEU A 154 9.54 -9.92 3.83
C LEU A 154 8.73 -8.82 4.54
N ARG A 155 7.90 -8.07 3.79
CA ARG A 155 7.07 -6.97 4.34
C ARG A 155 6.16 -7.45 5.47
N GLU A 156 5.63 -8.67 5.37
CA GLU A 156 4.83 -9.28 6.43
C GLU A 156 5.63 -9.43 7.73
N ILE A 157 6.84 -10.00 7.66
CA ILE A 157 7.71 -10.13 8.84
C ILE A 157 8.07 -8.77 9.41
N ILE A 158 8.48 -7.82 8.56
CA ILE A 158 8.83 -6.46 8.99
C ILE A 158 7.65 -5.84 9.74
N THR A 159 6.45 -5.86 9.15
CA THR A 159 5.25 -5.26 9.74
C THR A 159 4.91 -5.88 11.08
N ALA A 160 4.98 -7.22 11.19
CA ALA A 160 4.72 -7.91 12.44
C ALA A 160 5.77 -7.57 13.52
N ARG A 161 7.05 -7.52 13.17
CA ARG A 161 8.13 -7.15 14.10
C ARG A 161 8.02 -5.70 14.56
N LEU A 162 7.73 -4.77 13.65
CA LEU A 162 7.55 -3.36 14.02
C LEU A 162 6.36 -3.21 14.97
N LYS A 163 5.22 -3.89 14.73
CA LYS A 163 4.07 -3.85 15.66
C LYS A 163 4.40 -4.30 17.08
N LEU A 164 5.36 -5.20 17.27
CA LEU A 164 5.80 -5.64 18.60
C LEU A 164 6.73 -4.63 19.29
N LEU A 165 7.44 -3.82 18.51
CA LEU A 165 8.38 -2.81 19.01
C LEU A 165 7.74 -1.43 19.18
N LEU A 166 6.63 -1.18 18.48
CA LEU A 166 5.91 0.08 18.61
C LEU A 166 5.16 0.15 19.95
N PRO A 167 5.16 1.32 20.60
CA PRO A 167 4.23 1.60 21.70
C PRO A 167 2.77 1.35 21.30
N GLU A 168 1.95 0.93 22.26
CA GLU A 168 0.52 0.59 22.03
C GLU A 168 -0.31 1.78 21.52
N ASP A 169 0.11 3.01 21.86
CA ASP A 169 -0.54 4.26 21.45
C ASP A 169 -0.08 4.76 20.08
N LYS A 170 0.72 3.99 19.33
CA LYS A 170 1.26 4.38 18.04
C LYS A 170 0.93 3.38 16.93
N LYS A 171 0.84 3.90 15.71
CA LYS A 171 0.66 3.12 14.48
C LYS A 171 1.63 3.60 13.41
N ILE A 172 2.10 2.68 12.58
CA ILE A 172 2.93 3.00 11.42
C ILE A 172 2.01 3.49 10.31
N ILE A 173 2.25 4.69 9.74
CA ILE A 173 1.55 5.10 8.52
C ILE A 173 2.44 4.86 7.33
N GLY A 174 1.97 3.97 6.45
CA GLY A 174 2.62 3.70 5.19
C GLY A 174 3.95 3.02 5.43
N THR A 175 4.10 1.80 4.94
CA THR A 175 5.43 1.29 4.64
C THR A 175 5.90 2.01 3.37
N ASN A 176 6.07 3.32 3.45
CA ASN A 176 6.85 4.04 2.45
C ASN A 176 8.22 3.40 2.57
N GLU A 177 8.55 2.54 1.62
CA GLU A 177 9.78 1.72 1.51
C GLU A 177 11.07 2.57 1.48
N LYS A 178 10.96 3.86 1.80
CA LYS A 178 11.92 4.92 1.49
C LYS A 178 13.32 4.55 1.94
N ILE A 179 13.51 3.78 3.02
CA ILE A 179 14.83 3.26 3.39
C ILE A 179 14.73 1.85 4.00
N LEU A 180 14.57 0.83 3.16
CA LEU A 180 14.89 -0.57 3.51
C LEU A 180 16.34 -0.85 3.11
N ARG A 181 17.25 -0.96 4.07
CA ARG A 181 18.65 -1.36 3.81
C ARG A 181 18.88 -2.80 4.26
N TYR A 182 19.61 -3.53 3.43
CA TYR A 182 19.94 -4.93 3.64
C TYR A 182 21.44 -5.05 3.88
N GLU A 183 21.82 -5.80 4.89
CA GLU A 183 23.21 -6.19 5.14
C GLU A 183 23.24 -7.72 5.23
N VAL A 184 23.96 -8.36 4.32
CA VAL A 184 24.13 -9.82 4.32
C VAL A 184 25.23 -10.17 5.32
N LYS A 185 24.86 -10.82 6.43
CA LYS A 185 25.83 -11.20 7.48
C LYS A 185 26.57 -12.48 7.15
N LYS A 186 25.83 -13.49 6.68
CA LYS A 186 26.35 -14.83 6.43
C LYS A 186 25.57 -15.48 5.30
N VAL A 187 26.26 -16.21 4.43
CA VAL A 187 25.64 -17.02 3.39
C VAL A 187 26.24 -18.42 3.41
N ASP A 188 25.38 -19.43 3.35
CA ASP A 188 25.73 -20.84 3.26
C ASP A 188 25.04 -21.43 2.02
N PHE A 189 25.78 -21.54 0.92
CA PHE A 189 25.27 -22.08 -0.35
C PHE A 189 25.22 -23.62 -0.38
N GLU A 190 25.79 -24.31 0.61
CA GLU A 190 25.64 -25.76 0.74
C GLU A 190 24.25 -26.07 1.31
N ARG A 191 23.83 -25.30 2.31
CA ARG A 191 22.51 -25.40 2.95
C ARG A 191 21.44 -24.52 2.33
N PHE A 192 21.83 -23.61 1.45
CA PHE A 192 20.97 -22.59 0.83
C PHE A 192 20.27 -21.71 1.88
N GLN A 193 21.08 -21.22 2.81
CA GLN A 193 20.66 -20.34 3.91
C GLN A 193 21.45 -19.03 3.86
N ALA A 194 20.83 -17.96 4.33
CA ALA A 194 21.53 -16.70 4.55
C ALA A 194 20.95 -15.96 5.76
N ASP A 195 21.80 -15.26 6.50
CA ASP A 195 21.40 -14.37 7.58
C ASP A 195 21.46 -12.93 7.08
N LEU A 196 20.31 -12.27 7.07
CA LEU A 196 20.13 -10.88 6.66
C LEU A 196 19.91 -10.01 7.88
N LYS A 197 20.57 -8.87 7.94
CA LYS A 197 20.21 -7.78 8.84
C LYS A 197 19.48 -6.73 8.04
N ILE A 198 18.32 -6.34 8.53
CA ILE A 198 17.43 -5.42 7.83
C ILE A 198 17.27 -4.20 8.70
N HIS A 199 17.62 -3.05 8.13
CA HIS A 199 17.45 -1.74 8.72
C HIS A 199 16.23 -1.09 8.09
N VAL A 200 15.27 -0.70 8.92
CA VAL A 200 14.02 -0.08 8.50
C VAL A 200 13.91 1.28 9.14
N GLU A 201 13.73 2.29 8.31
CA GLU A 201 13.35 3.64 8.72
C GLU A 201 11.93 3.91 8.22
N THR A 202 11.05 4.26 9.13
CA THR A 202 9.63 4.52 8.84
C THR A 202 9.13 5.67 9.71
N PHE A 203 7.85 6.01 9.58
CA PHE A 203 7.20 7.03 10.39
C PHE A 203 6.08 6.40 11.21
N ALA A 204 6.08 6.69 12.50
CA ALA A 204 4.98 6.40 13.39
C ALA A 204 4.11 7.64 13.56
N ILE A 205 2.81 7.42 13.73
CA ILE A 205 1.87 8.40 14.25
C ILE A 205 1.28 7.89 15.56
N ARG A 206 0.65 8.78 16.30
CA ARG A 206 -0.22 8.38 17.39
C ARG A 206 -1.48 7.71 16.86
N ASP A 207 -1.97 6.69 17.56
CA ASP A 207 -3.29 6.13 17.31
C ASP A 207 -4.36 7.09 17.83
N PHE A 208 -5.36 7.37 17.01
CA PHE A 208 -6.43 8.30 17.35
C PHE A 208 -7.68 7.51 17.74
N PRO A 209 -8.34 7.84 18.88
CA PRO A 209 -9.57 7.19 19.30
C PRO A 209 -10.75 7.63 18.41
N LEU A 210 -10.84 7.06 17.19
CA LEU A 210 -11.80 7.45 16.16
C LEU A 210 -13.26 7.34 16.64
N SER A 211 -13.55 6.41 17.54
CA SER A 211 -14.87 6.23 18.15
C SER A 211 -15.25 7.43 19.04
N GLU A 212 -14.32 7.92 19.85
CA GLU A 212 -14.52 9.09 20.71
C GLU A 212 -14.63 10.37 19.90
N ILE A 213 -13.76 10.52 18.89
CA ILE A 213 -13.82 11.67 17.97
C ILE A 213 -15.19 11.74 17.29
N LYS A 214 -15.73 10.60 16.83
CA LYS A 214 -17.09 10.54 16.24
C LYS A 214 -18.19 10.92 17.24
N LYS A 215 -18.07 10.50 18.51
CA LYS A 215 -19.04 10.86 19.56
C LYS A 215 -19.01 12.36 19.87
N GLU A 216 -17.82 12.95 19.97
CA GLU A 216 -17.66 14.39 20.25
C GLU A 216 -18.10 15.27 19.07
N LEU A 217 -17.92 14.80 17.83
CA LEU A 217 -18.41 15.46 16.62
C LEU A 217 -19.93 15.70 16.67
N LEU A 218 -20.71 14.72 17.15
CA LEU A 218 -22.17 14.84 17.20
C LEU A 218 -22.68 15.85 18.26
N LYS A 219 -21.85 16.15 19.26
CA LYS A 219 -22.23 17.02 20.40
C LYS A 219 -21.87 18.49 20.19
N ARG A 220 -20.91 18.80 19.32
CA ARG A 220 -20.27 20.12 19.22
C ARG A 220 -20.64 20.85 17.94
N LYS A 221 -20.54 22.18 17.97
CA LYS A 221 -20.57 23.00 16.75
C LYS A 221 -19.26 22.86 15.98
N GLU A 222 -19.24 23.29 14.72
CA GLU A 222 -18.07 23.18 13.85
C GLU A 222 -16.80 23.81 14.43
N ASN A 223 -16.87 25.07 14.85
CA ASN A 223 -15.71 25.77 15.42
C ASN A 223 -15.23 25.11 16.72
N GLU A 224 -16.16 24.75 17.61
CA GLU A 224 -15.85 24.06 18.86
C GLU A 224 -15.22 22.68 18.61
N PHE A 225 -15.67 21.97 17.58
CA PHE A 225 -15.15 20.68 17.20
C PHE A 225 -13.76 20.79 16.55
N LEU A 226 -13.54 21.80 15.72
CA LEU A 226 -12.21 22.11 15.16
C LEU A 226 -11.21 22.42 16.27
N GLU A 227 -11.60 23.23 17.26
CA GLU A 227 -10.77 23.51 18.44
C GLU A 227 -10.50 22.24 19.26
N TYR A 228 -11.52 21.40 19.45
CA TYR A 228 -11.35 20.11 20.11
C TYR A 228 -10.32 19.24 19.39
N LEU A 229 -10.44 19.08 18.06
CA LEU A 229 -9.51 18.27 17.27
C LEU A 229 -8.07 18.80 17.32
N LYS A 230 -7.89 20.12 17.31
CA LYS A 230 -6.56 20.76 17.43
C LYS A 230 -5.91 20.55 18.80
N ARG A 231 -6.69 20.23 19.83
CA ARG A 231 -6.17 19.92 21.18
C ARG A 231 -5.77 18.45 21.33
N ILE A 232 -6.15 17.59 20.38
CA ILE A 232 -5.74 16.18 20.41
C ILE A 232 -4.25 16.12 20.11
N GLU A 233 -3.49 15.54 21.03
CA GLU A 233 -2.05 15.37 20.90
C GLU A 233 -1.71 14.59 19.61
N GLY A 234 -0.71 15.07 18.87
CA GLY A 234 -0.32 14.50 17.58
C GLY A 234 -1.15 14.96 16.38
N VAL A 235 -2.17 15.81 16.55
CA VAL A 235 -2.85 16.46 15.42
C VAL A 235 -2.16 17.78 15.09
N ARG A 236 -1.65 17.91 13.87
CA ARG A 236 -0.98 19.14 13.40
C ARG A 236 -1.91 20.06 12.63
N GLU A 237 -2.73 19.49 11.73
CA GLU A 237 -3.71 20.23 10.95
C GLU A 237 -5.01 19.45 10.84
N VAL A 238 -6.13 20.15 10.75
CA VAL A 238 -7.45 19.58 10.56
C VAL A 238 -8.08 20.21 9.33
N LYS A 239 -8.45 19.38 8.36
CA LYS A 239 -9.19 19.81 7.16
C LYS A 239 -10.60 19.24 7.23
N LEU A 240 -11.59 20.11 7.17
CA LEU A 240 -13.00 19.72 7.08
C LEU A 240 -13.50 19.98 5.67
N LYS A 241 -14.20 18.99 5.11
CA LYS A 241 -14.85 19.11 3.82
C LYS A 241 -16.27 18.60 3.92
N PHE A 242 -17.22 19.51 3.68
CA PHE A 242 -18.64 19.21 3.64
C PHE A 242 -19.07 18.91 2.20
N TRP A 243 -19.93 17.90 2.05
CA TRP A 243 -20.55 17.56 0.78
C TRP A 243 -22.02 17.23 0.99
N PRO A 244 -22.94 17.67 0.11
CA PRO A 244 -22.71 18.56 -1.03
C PRO A 244 -22.42 20.02 -0.60
N LYS A 245 -21.72 20.78 -1.44
CA LYS A 245 -21.45 22.21 -1.22
C LYS A 245 -22.72 23.05 -1.51
N ILE A 246 -23.78 22.87 -0.74
CA ILE A 246 -25.06 23.56 -0.97
C ILE A 246 -25.07 24.89 -0.21
N GLY A 247 -24.55 25.94 -0.84
CA GLY A 247 -24.63 27.33 -0.36
C GLY A 247 -23.96 27.60 0.99
N HIS A 248 -23.99 28.85 1.44
CA HIS A 248 -23.44 29.29 2.73
C HIS A 248 -24.25 28.82 3.95
N TRP A 249 -25.13 27.81 3.80
CA TRP A 249 -25.98 27.39 4.92
C TRP A 249 -25.09 26.68 5.96
N PRO A 250 -25.05 27.12 7.23
CA PRO A 250 -24.38 26.38 8.29
C PRO A 250 -25.05 25.02 8.47
N ILE A 251 -24.48 23.99 7.85
CA ILE A 251 -24.90 22.60 8.07
C ILE A 251 -24.51 22.27 9.50
N LYS A 252 -25.50 22.16 10.39
CA LYS A 252 -25.26 21.62 11.72
C LYS A 252 -24.67 20.22 11.59
N ILE A 253 -23.47 20.02 12.13
CA ILE A 253 -22.74 18.74 12.08
C ILE A 253 -23.61 17.56 12.53
N ALA A 254 -24.48 17.77 13.51
CA ALA A 254 -25.45 16.77 14.01
C ALA A 254 -26.40 16.21 12.93
N ARG A 255 -26.51 16.82 11.75
CA ARG A 255 -27.33 16.31 10.63
C ARG A 255 -26.55 15.49 9.61
N ALA A 256 -25.22 15.42 9.71
CA ALA A 256 -24.42 14.61 8.82
C ALA A 256 -24.65 13.14 9.11
N GLN A 257 -25.11 12.40 8.10
CA GLN A 257 -25.38 10.97 8.24
C GLN A 257 -24.14 10.11 8.02
N ARG A 258 -23.13 10.67 7.33
CA ARG A 258 -21.91 9.94 6.98
C ARG A 258 -20.68 10.78 7.34
N ILE A 259 -19.86 10.23 8.23
CA ILE A 259 -18.64 10.86 8.72
C ILE A 259 -17.46 9.97 8.32
N PHE A 260 -16.57 10.52 7.51
CA PHE A 260 -15.33 9.88 7.12
C PHE A 260 -14.18 10.60 7.82
N ILE A 261 -13.37 9.85 8.53
CA ILE A 261 -12.16 10.38 9.17
C ILE A 261 -10.98 9.73 8.46
N ASN A 262 -10.20 10.56 7.77
CA ASN A 262 -8.97 10.17 7.11
C ASN A 262 -7.81 10.69 7.96
N ILE A 263 -6.80 9.86 8.18
CA ILE A 263 -5.57 10.28 8.84
C ILE A 263 -4.48 10.28 7.77
N VAL A 264 -3.80 11.41 7.63
CA VAL A 264 -2.75 11.61 6.62
C VAL A 264 -1.47 12.01 7.36
N PRO A 265 -0.30 11.43 7.02
CA PRO A 265 0.94 11.82 7.65
C PRO A 265 1.30 13.26 7.25
N PHE A 266 1.85 14.01 8.18
CA PHE A 266 2.51 15.27 7.82
C PHE A 266 3.80 14.97 7.07
N GLU A 267 3.91 15.45 5.82
CA GLU A 267 5.10 15.32 4.96
C GLU A 267 6.22 16.29 5.33
#